data_AF-A0A1W2FZH2-F1
#
_entry.id   AF-A0A1W2FZH2-F1
#
_cell.length_a   1.000
_cell.length_b   1.000
_cell.length_c   1.000
_cell.angle_alpha   90.00
_cell.angle_beta   90.00
_cell.angle_gamma   90.00
#
_symmetry.space_group_name_H-M   'P 1'
#
loop_
_entity.id
_entity.type
_entity.pdbx_description
1 polymer ?
#
loop_
_entity_poly.entity_id
_entity_poly.type
_entity_poly.pdbx_seq_one_letter_code
_entity_poly.pdbx_strand_id
1 'polypeptide(L)'
;MLGVRSPAMAHESGQQSEVGTLFDDMVRVDDTPARHAEGSYAFMNRVNQPFWRRVREQLEIYFQNYPKDDALDVANRFKDDDPQQHYAAWWELYLFALYSRLGYSVTPHPDVEGTTKKPDFMLTRGDQEFYVEGAVGVLRHRRGRPQRSP
;
A
#
# COMPACT_ATOMS: atom_id res chain seq x y z
N MET A 1 46.79 32.82 6.15
CA MET A 1 47.23 31.93 5.06
C MET A 1 47.25 30.51 5.61
N LEU A 2 46.34 29.67 5.10
CA LEU A 2 46.20 28.21 5.15
C LEU A 2 46.41 27.40 6.45
N GLY A 3 45.38 26.60 6.79
CA GLY A 3 45.58 25.19 7.13
C GLY A 3 44.84 24.63 8.33
N VAL A 4 43.51 24.41 8.24
CA VAL A 4 42.84 23.38 9.06
C VAL A 4 41.97 22.54 8.12
N ARG A 5 42.33 21.26 7.98
CA ARG A 5 41.54 20.27 7.25
C ARG A 5 40.39 19.80 8.14
N SER A 6 39.15 20.06 7.75
CA SER A 6 37.98 19.38 8.30
C SER A 6 37.91 17.94 7.79
N PRO A 7 37.48 16.97 8.62
CA PRO A 7 37.26 15.61 8.16
C PRO A 7 36.02 15.54 7.26
N ALA A 8 36.16 14.78 6.17
CA ALA A 8 35.06 14.44 5.29
C ALA A 8 34.02 13.60 6.06
N MET A 9 32.79 14.08 6.12
CA MET A 9 31.63 13.27 6.47
C MET A 9 31.45 12.25 5.34
N ALA A 10 31.61 10.97 5.68
CA ALA A 10 31.26 9.88 4.79
C ALA A 10 29.76 9.98 4.50
N HIS A 11 29.40 10.21 3.24
CA HIS A 11 28.07 9.87 2.77
C HIS A 11 27.99 8.35 2.79
N GLU A 12 27.29 7.80 3.78
CA GLU A 12 26.77 6.44 3.68
C GLU A 12 25.74 6.44 2.55
N SER A 13 26.22 6.06 1.37
CA SER A 13 25.39 5.63 0.25
C SER A 13 24.73 4.31 0.64
N GLY A 14 23.62 4.41 1.38
CA GLY A 14 22.67 3.32 1.52
C GLY A 14 22.16 2.95 0.13
N GLN A 15 22.52 1.75 -0.33
CA GLN A 15 22.08 1.17 -1.59
C GLN A 15 20.55 1.14 -1.58
N GLN A 16 19.91 2.06 -2.30
CA GLN A 16 18.46 2.04 -2.49
C GLN A 16 18.12 0.76 -3.27
N SER A 17 17.47 -0.20 -2.61
CA SER A 17 16.82 -1.30 -3.30
C SER A 17 15.68 -0.69 -4.12
N GLU A 18 15.83 -0.66 -5.44
CA GLU A 18 14.73 -0.32 -6.33
C GLU A 18 13.69 -1.42 -6.24
N VAL A 19 12.72 -1.25 -5.32
CA VAL A 19 11.46 -1.96 -5.41
C VAL A 19 10.83 -1.52 -6.74
N GLY A 20 10.54 -2.50 -7.61
CA GLY A 20 10.14 -2.30 -9.01
C GLY A 20 8.80 -1.57 -9.21
N THR A 21 8.08 -1.84 -10.30
CA THR A 21 6.77 -1.21 -10.56
C THR A 21 5.61 -1.99 -9.94
N LEU A 22 4.54 -1.27 -9.56
CA LEU A 22 3.32 -1.90 -9.04
C LEU A 22 2.55 -2.62 -10.14
N PHE A 23 2.57 -2.10 -11.36
CA PHE A 23 1.99 -2.75 -12.54
C PHE A 23 3.05 -3.23 -13.51
N ASP A 24 2.70 -4.24 -14.31
CA ASP A 24 3.62 -4.78 -15.30
C ASP A 24 3.85 -3.77 -16.44
N ASP A 25 5.10 -3.68 -16.89
CA ASP A 25 5.46 -2.94 -18.09
C ASP A 25 5.06 -3.74 -19.32
N MET A 26 3.87 -3.46 -19.84
CA MET A 26 3.30 -4.14 -21.00
C MET A 26 2.44 -3.21 -21.85
N VAL A 27 2.42 -3.47 -23.15
CA VAL A 27 1.45 -2.88 -24.06
C VAL A 27 0.08 -3.49 -23.78
N ARG A 28 -0.84 -2.65 -23.32
CA ARG A 28 -2.23 -3.04 -23.03
C ARG A 28 -3.09 -2.75 -24.26
N VAL A 29 -3.76 -3.77 -24.78
CA VAL A 29 -4.65 -3.65 -25.96
C VAL A 29 -6.08 -4.10 -25.67
N ASP A 30 -6.31 -4.77 -24.55
CA ASP A 30 -7.61 -5.37 -24.20
C ASP A 30 -8.50 -4.35 -23.49
N ASP A 31 -9.55 -3.87 -24.14
CA ASP A 31 -10.52 -2.91 -23.60
C ASP A 31 -11.78 -3.57 -23.03
N THR A 32 -11.84 -4.91 -23.01
CA THR A 32 -13.02 -5.64 -22.56
C THR A 32 -13.25 -5.48 -21.04
N PRO A 33 -14.52 -5.53 -20.58
CA PRO A 33 -14.84 -5.54 -19.16
C PRO A 33 -14.14 -6.68 -18.39
N ALA A 34 -14.20 -6.60 -17.05
CA ALA A 34 -13.69 -7.67 -16.20
C ALA A 34 -14.34 -9.01 -16.55
N ARG A 35 -13.52 -10.07 -16.62
CA ARG A 35 -13.99 -11.42 -16.92
C ARG A 35 -14.58 -12.05 -15.65
N HIS A 36 -15.39 -13.09 -15.83
CA HIS A 36 -15.92 -13.83 -14.69
C HIS A 36 -14.77 -14.42 -13.87
N ALA A 37 -14.79 -14.20 -12.55
CA ALA A 37 -13.76 -14.63 -11.59
C ALA A 37 -12.35 -14.06 -11.84
N GLU A 38 -12.22 -13.00 -12.62
CA GLU A 38 -10.95 -12.31 -12.78
C GLU A 38 -10.60 -11.52 -11.51
N GLY A 39 -9.38 -11.70 -11.01
CA GLY A 39 -8.86 -10.94 -9.89
C GLY A 39 -8.77 -9.44 -10.23
N SER A 40 -8.99 -8.60 -9.23
CA SER A 40 -8.99 -7.14 -9.40
C SER A 40 -7.65 -6.62 -9.93
N TYR A 41 -6.51 -7.14 -9.44
CA TYR A 41 -5.20 -6.83 -10.00
C TYR A 41 -5.09 -7.27 -11.46
N ALA A 42 -5.43 -8.51 -11.80
CA ALA A 42 -5.34 -9.03 -13.16
C ALA A 42 -6.15 -8.17 -14.15
N PHE A 43 -7.38 -7.81 -13.80
CA PHE A 43 -8.21 -6.91 -14.59
C PHE A 43 -7.55 -5.54 -14.78
N MET A 44 -7.17 -4.87 -13.67
CA MET A 44 -6.52 -3.57 -13.72
C MET A 44 -5.20 -3.62 -14.49
N ASN A 45 -4.44 -4.70 -14.38
CA ASN A 45 -3.16 -4.85 -15.02
C ASN A 45 -3.29 -5.07 -16.53
N ARG A 46 -4.37 -5.66 -17.04
CA ARG A 46 -4.56 -5.84 -18.50
C ARG A 46 -5.34 -4.71 -19.18
N VAL A 47 -6.30 -4.09 -18.50
CA VAL A 47 -7.36 -3.31 -19.17
C VAL A 47 -6.82 -2.01 -19.79
N ASN A 48 -7.15 -1.81 -21.07
CA ASN A 48 -6.76 -0.67 -21.89
C ASN A 48 -7.91 0.34 -22.02
N GLN A 49 -8.35 0.90 -20.90
CA GLN A 49 -9.31 2.00 -20.89
C GLN A 49 -8.68 3.25 -20.26
N PRO A 50 -8.97 4.47 -20.75
CA PRO A 50 -8.38 5.70 -20.23
C PRO A 50 -8.59 5.93 -18.74
N PHE A 51 -9.75 5.53 -18.20
CA PHE A 51 -10.03 5.60 -16.77
C PHE A 51 -9.05 4.74 -15.96
N TRP A 52 -8.91 3.47 -16.34
CA TRP A 52 -8.04 2.52 -15.64
C TRP A 52 -6.56 2.84 -15.80
N ARG A 53 -6.16 3.45 -16.92
CA ARG A 53 -4.80 4.03 -17.06
C ARG A 53 -4.54 5.05 -15.94
N ARG A 54 -5.43 6.01 -15.74
CA ARG A 54 -5.29 7.05 -14.69
C ARG A 54 -5.25 6.43 -13.29
N VAL A 55 -6.08 5.41 -13.04
CA VAL A 55 -6.06 4.66 -11.77
C VAL A 55 -4.69 4.02 -11.54
N ARG A 56 -4.14 3.32 -12.55
CA ARG A 56 -2.80 2.71 -12.45
C ARG A 56 -1.70 3.75 -12.23
N GLU A 57 -1.69 4.83 -13.01
CA GLU A 57 -0.72 5.93 -12.86
C GLU A 57 -0.77 6.51 -11.43
N GLN A 58 -1.97 6.70 -10.88
CA GLN A 58 -2.12 7.24 -9.53
C GLN A 58 -1.63 6.27 -8.45
N LEU A 59 -1.92 4.98 -8.59
CA LEU A 59 -1.47 3.95 -7.66
C LEU A 59 0.04 3.73 -7.75
N GLU A 60 0.62 3.81 -8.95
CA GLU A 60 2.07 3.78 -9.14
C GLU A 60 2.73 4.96 -8.41
N ILE A 61 2.18 6.18 -8.53
CA ILE A 61 2.66 7.32 -7.76
C ILE A 61 2.57 7.05 -6.25
N TYR A 62 1.48 6.47 -5.75
CA TYR A 62 1.37 6.15 -4.33
C TYR A 62 2.46 5.15 -3.91
N PHE A 63 2.67 4.12 -4.73
CA PHE A 63 3.64 3.06 -4.48
C PHE A 63 5.09 3.56 -4.50
N GLN A 64 5.45 4.40 -5.46
CA GLN A 64 6.79 4.96 -5.57
C GLN A 64 7.14 5.86 -4.38
N ASN A 65 6.15 6.41 -3.67
CA ASN A 65 6.33 7.18 -2.45
C ASN A 65 6.24 6.34 -1.15
N TYR A 66 5.90 5.05 -1.24
CA TYR A 66 5.77 4.18 -0.08
C TYR A 66 7.16 3.81 0.48
N PRO A 67 7.32 3.63 1.82
CA PRO A 67 8.60 3.26 2.42
C PRO A 67 9.18 1.98 1.83
N LYS A 68 10.48 2.01 1.50
CA LYS A 68 11.13 0.94 0.73
C LYS A 68 11.23 -0.38 1.49
N ASP A 69 11.33 -0.33 2.81
CA ASP A 69 11.43 -1.52 3.66
C ASP A 69 10.13 -2.37 3.62
N ASP A 70 8.98 -1.72 3.42
CA ASP A 70 7.66 -2.37 3.37
C ASP A 70 7.10 -2.51 1.94
N ALA A 71 7.67 -1.80 0.96
CA ALA A 71 7.11 -1.71 -0.39
C ALA A 71 7.05 -3.08 -1.11
N LEU A 72 8.00 -4.00 -0.86
CA LEU A 72 7.96 -5.32 -1.48
C LEU A 72 6.76 -6.16 -0.99
N ASP A 73 6.48 -6.12 0.31
CA ASP A 73 5.34 -6.84 0.89
C ASP A 73 4.00 -6.30 0.37
N VAL A 74 3.85 -4.96 0.38
CA VAL A 74 2.66 -4.29 -0.18
C VAL A 74 2.48 -4.65 -1.65
N ALA A 75 3.54 -4.64 -2.46
CA ALA A 75 3.46 -5.00 -3.87
C ALA A 75 3.00 -6.45 -4.07
N ASN A 76 3.53 -7.39 -3.29
CA ASN A 76 3.15 -8.80 -3.39
C ASN A 76 1.68 -9.02 -3.02
N ARG A 77 1.23 -8.47 -1.89
CA ARG A 77 -0.19 -8.55 -1.48
C ARG A 77 -1.11 -7.82 -2.45
N PHE A 78 -0.69 -6.70 -3.02
CA PHE A 78 -1.46 -5.97 -4.02
C PHE A 78 -1.66 -6.79 -5.30
N LYS A 79 -0.68 -7.61 -5.68
CA LYS A 79 -0.73 -8.50 -6.85
C LYS A 79 -1.40 -9.84 -6.58
N ASP A 80 -1.79 -10.11 -5.33
CA ASP A 80 -2.38 -11.37 -4.92
C ASP A 80 -3.79 -11.59 -5.54
N ASP A 81 -4.09 -12.84 -5.86
CA ASP A 81 -5.40 -13.23 -6.40
C ASP A 81 -6.48 -13.33 -5.30
N ASP A 82 -6.09 -13.48 -4.02
CA ASP A 82 -7.00 -13.39 -2.89
C ASP A 82 -7.52 -11.95 -2.75
N PRO A 83 -8.84 -11.70 -2.93
CA PRO A 83 -9.40 -10.38 -2.79
C PRO A 83 -9.13 -9.75 -1.43
N GLN A 84 -9.03 -10.55 -0.35
CA GLN A 84 -8.76 -10.01 0.97
C GLN A 84 -7.34 -9.41 1.06
N GLN A 85 -6.34 -10.07 0.48
CA GLN A 85 -4.97 -9.57 0.41
C GLN A 85 -4.86 -8.36 -0.51
N HIS A 86 -5.43 -8.46 -1.72
CA HIS A 86 -5.43 -7.37 -2.69
C HIS A 86 -6.04 -6.10 -2.10
N TYR A 87 -7.25 -6.19 -1.53
CA TYR A 87 -7.91 -5.01 -0.98
C TYR A 87 -7.25 -4.50 0.28
N ALA A 88 -6.66 -5.35 1.13
CA ALA A 88 -5.91 -4.89 2.29
C ALA A 88 -4.70 -4.05 1.86
N ALA A 89 -3.90 -4.53 0.91
CA ALA A 89 -2.76 -3.79 0.37
C ALA A 89 -3.19 -2.52 -0.38
N TRP A 90 -4.32 -2.57 -1.12
CA TRP A 90 -4.87 -1.38 -1.77
C TRP A 90 -5.23 -0.30 -0.74
N TRP A 91 -5.89 -0.68 0.35
CA TRP A 91 -6.27 0.26 1.42
C TRP A 91 -5.06 0.81 2.16
N GLU A 92 -4.08 -0.04 2.47
CA GLU A 92 -2.82 0.39 3.07
C GLU A 92 -2.12 1.46 2.22
N LEU A 93 -1.98 1.19 0.91
CA LEU A 93 -1.35 2.12 -0.01
C LEU A 93 -2.13 3.44 -0.13
N TYR A 94 -3.47 3.35 -0.21
CA TYR A 94 -4.34 4.52 -0.26
C TYR A 94 -4.26 5.37 1.01
N LEU A 95 -4.29 4.75 2.19
CA LEU A 95 -4.24 5.45 3.48
C LEU A 95 -2.90 6.16 3.68
N PHE A 96 -1.79 5.49 3.35
CA PHE A 96 -0.48 6.13 3.36
C PHE A 96 -0.45 7.38 2.48
N ALA A 97 -0.91 7.23 1.23
CA ALA A 97 -0.96 8.32 0.27
C ALA A 97 -1.88 9.47 0.69
N LEU A 98 -3.02 9.16 1.33
CA LEU A 98 -3.98 10.12 1.84
C LEU A 98 -3.40 10.93 3.00
N TYR A 99 -2.90 10.26 4.04
CA TYR A 99 -2.39 10.94 5.23
C TYR A 99 -1.12 11.75 4.94
N SER A 100 -0.25 11.25 4.06
CA SER A 100 0.89 12.01 3.56
C SER A 100 0.46 13.32 2.90
N ARG A 101 -0.61 13.30 2.08
CA ARG A 101 -1.18 14.50 1.44
C ARG A 101 -1.87 15.44 2.41
N LEU A 102 -2.37 14.93 3.54
CA LEU A 102 -2.94 15.72 4.63
C LEU A 102 -1.87 16.33 5.55
N GLY A 103 -0.58 16.13 5.22
CA GLY A 103 0.56 16.72 5.93
C GLY A 103 0.98 15.96 7.19
N TYR A 104 0.65 14.67 7.29
CA TYR A 104 1.16 13.80 8.34
C TYR A 104 2.46 13.13 7.90
N SER A 105 3.37 12.94 8.85
CA SER A 105 4.38 11.89 8.74
C SER A 105 3.71 10.55 9.02
N VAL A 106 3.92 9.58 8.14
CA VAL A 106 3.26 8.27 8.18
C VAL A 106 4.32 7.19 8.32
N THR A 107 4.31 6.45 9.43
CA THR A 107 5.18 5.29 9.66
C THR A 107 4.35 4.02 9.55
N PRO A 108 4.55 3.18 8.52
CA PRO A 108 3.92 1.87 8.43
C PRO A 108 4.43 0.91 9.51
N HIS A 109 3.57 0.01 9.97
CA HIS A 109 3.90 -1.13 10.84
C HIS A 109 4.85 -0.81 12.01
N PRO A 110 4.64 0.29 12.75
CA PRO A 110 5.55 0.74 13.79
C PRO A 110 5.68 -0.31 14.90
N ASP A 111 6.87 -0.40 15.48
CA ASP A 111 7.05 -1.10 16.74
C ASP A 111 6.49 -0.22 17.89
N VAL A 112 5.66 -0.82 18.73
CA VAL A 112 5.01 -0.14 19.86
C VAL A 112 5.52 -0.71 21.18
N GLU A 113 6.05 0.16 22.04
CA GLU A 113 6.59 -0.26 23.34
C GLU A 113 5.52 -0.97 24.19
N GLY A 114 5.91 -2.10 24.80
CA GLY A 114 5.04 -2.86 25.69
C GLY A 114 4.02 -3.77 25.00
N THR A 115 4.05 -3.91 23.67
CA THR A 115 3.22 -4.87 22.95
C THR A 115 3.90 -5.47 21.73
N THR A 116 3.42 -6.63 21.29
CA THR A 116 3.81 -7.26 20.01
C THR A 116 2.84 -6.93 18.88
N LYS A 117 1.80 -6.14 19.14
CA LYS A 117 0.88 -5.68 18.11
C LYS A 117 1.60 -4.71 17.18
N LYS A 118 1.24 -4.78 15.90
CA LYS A 118 1.70 -3.86 14.86
C LYS A 118 0.47 -3.20 14.25
N PRO A 119 0.13 -1.97 14.67
CA PRO A 119 -0.86 -1.18 13.97
C PRO A 119 -0.43 -0.96 12.52
N ASP A 120 -1.37 -0.74 11.60
CA ASP A 120 -1.01 -0.47 10.21
C ASP A 120 -0.14 0.80 10.08
N PHE A 121 -0.48 1.86 10.82
CA PHE A 121 0.27 3.11 10.79
C PHE A 121 0.37 3.80 12.15
N MET A 122 1.48 4.51 12.35
CA MET A 122 1.58 5.64 13.29
C MET A 122 1.61 6.95 12.48
N LEU A 123 0.76 7.90 12.86
CA LEU A 123 0.67 9.21 12.24
C LEU A 123 1.13 10.30 13.20
N THR A 124 2.00 11.20 12.73
CA THR A 124 2.42 12.37 13.51
C THR A 124 2.26 13.67 12.74
N ARG A 125 1.83 14.74 13.42
CA ARG A 125 1.78 16.11 12.89
C ARG A 125 1.75 17.14 14.01
N GLY A 126 2.84 17.88 14.19
CA GLY A 126 3.03 18.74 15.36
C GLY A 126 3.02 17.90 16.64
N ASP A 127 2.20 18.28 17.61
CA ASP A 127 2.06 17.56 18.89
C ASP A 127 1.02 16.42 18.83
N GLN A 128 0.44 16.13 17.65
CA GLN A 128 -0.52 15.05 17.47
C GLN A 128 0.20 13.77 17.08
N GLU A 129 -0.08 12.68 17.80
CA GLU A 129 0.35 11.32 17.50
C GLU A 129 -0.82 10.36 17.74
N PHE A 130 -1.08 9.46 16.79
CA PHE A 130 -2.08 8.40 16.94
C PHE A 130 -1.83 7.25 15.97
N TYR A 131 -2.34 6.08 16.33
CA TYR A 131 -2.29 4.88 15.52
C TYR A 131 -3.56 4.73 14.66
N VAL A 132 -3.40 4.22 13.44
CA VAL A 132 -4.49 3.91 12.51
C VAL A 132 -4.46 2.42 12.17
N GLU A 133 -5.65 1.82 12.17
CA GLU A 133 -5.90 0.41 11.82
C GLU A 133 -6.97 0.37 10.72
N GLY A 134 -6.69 -0.34 9.64
CA GLY A 134 -7.59 -0.60 8.52
C GLY A 134 -8.04 -2.06 8.52
N ALA A 135 -9.33 -2.31 8.29
CA ALA A 135 -9.85 -3.66 8.17
C ALA A 135 -10.71 -3.81 6.91
N VAL A 136 -10.40 -4.82 6.10
CA VAL A 136 -11.27 -5.24 4.99
C VAL A 136 -12.34 -6.18 5.53
N GLY A 137 -13.55 -5.66 5.68
CA GLY A 137 -14.70 -6.45 6.08
C GLY A 137 -15.30 -7.21 4.90
N VAL A 138 -15.38 -8.55 5.01
CA VAL A 138 -16.28 -9.32 4.14
C VAL A 138 -17.62 -9.43 4.86
N LEU A 139 -18.70 -8.94 4.23
CA LEU A 139 -20.07 -9.16 4.69
C LEU A 139 -20.35 -10.68 4.69
N ARG A 140 -20.14 -11.33 5.83
CA ARG A 140 -20.59 -12.69 6.04
C ARG A 140 -22.11 -12.66 6.20
N HIS A 141 -22.84 -13.14 5.21
CA HIS A 141 -24.26 -13.42 5.37
C HIS A 141 -24.39 -14.45 6.50
N ARG A 142 -24.84 -14.02 7.69
CA ARG A 142 -25.23 -14.96 8.76
C ARG A 142 -26.32 -15.86 8.17
N ARG A 143 -26.07 -17.17 8.06
CA ARG A 143 -27.14 -18.14 7.83
C ARG A 143 -28.08 -18.04 9.02
N GLY A 144 -29.37 -17.80 8.75
CA GLY A 144 -30.40 -17.69 9.78
C GLY A 144 -30.39 -18.90 10.69
N ARG A 145 -30.49 -18.65 12.00
CA ARG A 145 -30.73 -19.70 13.00
C ARG A 145 -32.07 -20.36 12.65
N PRO A 146 -32.17 -21.69 12.48
CA PRO A 146 -33.47 -22.31 12.26
C PRO A 146 -34.37 -22.01 13.46
N GLN A 147 -35.54 -21.42 13.21
CA GLN A 147 -36.59 -21.33 14.22
C GLN A 147 -36.96 -22.77 14.59
N ARG A 148 -36.82 -23.11 15.88
CA ARG A 148 -37.50 -24.28 16.42
C ARG A 148 -38.96 -23.88 16.60
N SER A 149 -39.85 -24.50 15.84
CA SER A 149 -41.29 -24.43 16.08
C SER A 149 -41.62 -25.07 17.44
N PRO A 150 -42.66 -24.57 18.13
CA PRO A 150 -43.03 -24.99 19.49
C PRO A 150 -43.46 -26.45 19.59
#